data_AF-A0A9P0KKU7-F1
#
_entry.id   AF-A0A9P0KKU7-F1
#
_cell.length_a   1.000
_cell.length_b   1.000
_cell.length_c   1.000
_cell.angle_alpha   90.00
_cell.angle_beta   90.00
_cell.angle_gamma   90.00
#
_symmetry.space_group_name_H-M   'P 1'
#
loop_
_entity.id
_entity.type
_entity.pdbx_description
1 polymer ?
#
loop_
_entity_poly.entity_id
_entity_poly.type
_entity_poly.pdbx_seq_one_letter_code
_entity_poly.pdbx_strand_id
1 'polypeptide(L)' 'MQYSTEENVELLDNPPSSPDLSPNDFFTFPKIKNRLRGQRFQSPEEAVDAFKMDLLANEWNK' A
#
# COMPACT_ATOMS: atom_id res chain seq x y z
N MET A 1 -17.55 -4.56 -15.56
CA MET A 1 -17.34 -3.61 -14.44
C MET A 1 -18.52 -3.72 -13.47
N GLN A 2 -18.70 -4.87 -12.80
CA GLN A 2 -19.85 -5.09 -11.90
C GLN A 2 -19.44 -5.27 -10.42
N TYR A 3 -18.15 -5.49 -10.14
CA TYR A 3 -17.69 -5.76 -8.77
C TYR A 3 -17.64 -4.52 -7.86
N SER A 4 -17.54 -3.30 -8.41
CA SER A 4 -17.38 -2.08 -7.59
C SER A 4 -18.71 -1.43 -7.18
N THR A 5 -19.81 -1.81 -7.83
CA THR A 5 -21.14 -1.23 -7.60
C THR A 5 -21.91 -1.90 -6.46
N GLU A 6 -21.50 -3.11 -6.07
CA GLU A 6 -22.17 -3.89 -5.01
C GLU A 6 -21.78 -3.43 -3.59
N GLU A 7 -20.63 -2.78 -3.43
CA GLU A 7 -20.07 -2.41 -2.11
C GLU A 7 -20.42 -0.99 -1.63
N ASN A 8 -21.26 -0.22 -2.36
CA ASN A 8 -21.56 1.20 -2.05
C ASN A 8 -20.30 2.05 -1.77
N VAL A 9 -19.25 1.79 -2.56
CA VAL A 9 -18.01 2.57 -2.51
C VAL A 9 -18.19 3.71 -3.51
N GLU A 10 -18.21 4.95 -3.01
CA GLU A 10 -18.14 6.12 -3.88
C GLU A 10 -16.80 6.10 -4.63
N LEU A 11 -16.88 5.92 -5.94
CA LEU A 11 -15.73 5.99 -6.82
C LEU A 11 -15.38 7.46 -7.04
N LEU A 12 -14.27 7.88 -6.45
CA LEU A 12 -13.68 9.18 -6.75
C LEU A 12 -13.07 9.14 -8.15
N ASP A 13 -13.48 10.05 -9.04
CA ASP A 13 -12.92 10.18 -10.37
C ASP A 13 -11.42 10.53 -10.29
N ASN A 14 -10.57 9.54 -10.53
CA ASN A 14 -9.13 9.71 -10.66
C ASN A 14 -8.78 9.83 -12.15
N PRO A 15 -8.10 10.91 -12.58
CA PRO A 15 -7.60 10.97 -13.95
C PRO A 15 -6.68 9.78 -14.27
N PRO A 16 -6.78 9.21 -15.48
CA PRO A 16 -6.02 8.02 -15.85
C PRO A 16 -4.52 8.24 -15.67
N SER A 17 -3.88 7.31 -14.96
CA SER A 17 -2.43 7.27 -14.73
C SER A 17 -1.84 8.39 -13.86
N SER A 18 -2.52 8.81 -12.79
CA SER A 18 -1.95 9.73 -11.78
C SER A 18 -1.51 8.99 -10.51
N PRO A 19 -0.33 8.32 -10.48
CA PRO A 19 0.22 7.76 -9.25
C PRO A 19 0.48 8.84 -8.19
N ASP A 20 0.61 10.11 -8.60
CA ASP A 20 0.80 11.27 -7.72
C ASP A 20 -0.46 11.62 -6.89
N LEU A 21 -1.64 11.15 -7.32
CA LEU A 21 -2.93 11.42 -6.66
C LEU A 21 -3.36 10.28 -5.73
N SER A 22 -2.66 9.15 -5.77
CA SER A 22 -2.90 8.00 -4.93
C SER A 22 -2.14 8.17 -3.61
N PRO A 23 -2.83 8.26 -2.45
CA PRO A 23 -2.15 8.37 -1.17
C PRO A 23 -1.21 7.20 -0.91
N ASN A 24 -1.56 6.00 -1.40
CA ASN A 24 -0.76 4.80 -1.20
C ASN A 24 0.54 4.83 -2.04
N ASP A 25 0.45 5.28 -3.29
CA ASP A 25 1.60 5.36 -4.21
C ASP A 25 2.56 6.50 -3.87
N PHE A 26 2.04 7.65 -3.41
CA PHE A 26 2.86 8.80 -3.06
C PHE A 26 3.45 8.72 -1.64
N PHE A 27 2.71 8.20 -0.66
CA PHE A 27 3.09 8.32 0.76
C PHE A 27 3.52 7.01 1.40
N THR A 28 2.71 5.96 1.26
CA THR A 28 2.88 4.70 1.99
C THR A 28 3.95 3.81 1.37
N PHE A 29 3.86 3.52 0.06
CA PHE A 29 4.83 2.64 -0.58
C PHE A 29 6.27 3.14 -0.56
N PRO A 30 6.57 4.43 -0.80
CA PRO A 30 7.96 4.90 -0.74
C PRO A 30 8.57 4.74 0.65
N LYS A 31 7.80 4.95 1.72
CA LYS A 31 8.28 4.82 3.09
C LYS A 31 8.59 3.38 3.46
N ILE A 32 7.66 2.48 3.19
CA ILE A 32 7.83 1.05 3.51
C ILE A 32 8.98 0.48 2.64
N LYS A 33 9.03 0.82 1.35
CA LYS A 33 10.13 0.41 0.47
C LYS A 33 11.50 0.89 0.96
N ASN A 34 11.60 2.12 1.46
CA ASN A 34 12.85 2.64 2.00
C ASN A 34 13.31 1.90 3.27
N ARG A 35 12.37 1.43 4.09
CA ARG A 35 12.65 0.71 5.35
C ARG A 35 13.01 -0.76 5.12
N LEU A 36 12.35 -1.39 4.16
CA LEU A 36 12.63 -2.76 3.73
C LEU A 36 13.83 -2.83 2.75
N ARG A 37 14.38 -1.68 2.35
CA ARG A 37 15.47 -1.59 1.38
C ARG A 37 16.68 -2.38 1.86
N GLY A 38 17.16 -3.30 1.02
CA GLY A 38 18.36 -4.09 1.29
C GLY A 38 18.12 -5.36 2.12
N GLN A 39 16.90 -5.58 2.62
CA GLN A 39 16.53 -6.86 3.21
C GLN A 39 16.37 -7.92 2.11
N ARG A 40 16.80 -9.15 2.41
CA ARG A 40 16.58 -10.32 1.56
C ARG A 40 15.63 -11.25 2.28
N PHE A 41 14.50 -11.53 1.66
CA PHE A 41 13.52 -12.47 2.16
C PHE A 41 13.75 -13.83 1.49
N GLN A 42 13.65 -14.90 2.27
CA GLN A 42 13.79 -16.27 1.79
C GLN A 42 12.47 -16.81 1.23
N SER A 43 11.33 -16.22 1.63
CA SER A 43 10.01 -16.59 1.13
C SER A 43 9.08 -15.39 0.95
N PRO A 44 8.01 -15.53 0.14
CA PRO A 44 6.97 -14.50 0.01
C PRO A 44 6.27 -14.18 1.33
N GLU A 45 6.05 -15.19 2.18
CA GLU A 45 5.38 -15.03 3.48
C GLU A 45 6.20 -14.11 4.39
N GLU A 46 7.52 -14.32 4.43
CA GLU A 46 8.44 -13.48 5.20
C GLU A 46 8.40 -12.02 4.74
N ALA A 47 8.34 -11.79 3.42
CA ALA A 47 8.23 -10.44 2.87
C ALA A 47 6.89 -9.77 3.22
N VAL A 48 5.79 -10.53 3.19
CA VAL A 48 4.45 -10.04 3.56
C VAL A 48 4.39 -9.71 5.04
N ASP A 49 4.99 -10.53 5.90
CA ASP A 49 5.01 -10.30 7.34
C ASP A 49 5.87 -9.08 7.69
N ALA A 50 7.03 -8.91 7.05
CA ALA A 50 7.84 -7.71 7.20
C ALA A 50 7.08 -6.43 6.77
N PHE A 51 6.33 -6.50 5.67
CA PHE A 51 5.47 -5.40 5.21
C PHE A 51 4.37 -5.07 6.24
N LYS A 52 3.65 -6.09 6.73
CA LYS A 52 2.58 -5.91 7.73
C LYS A 52 3.11 -5.34 9.04
N MET A 53 4.27 -5.81 9.50
CA MET A 53 4.89 -5.30 10.72
C MET A 53 5.27 -3.83 10.58
N ASP A 54 5.85 -3.42 9.45
CA ASP A 54 6.19 -2.01 9.23
C ASP A 54 4.95 -1.12 9.16
N LEU A 55 3.90 -1.59 8.47
CA LEU A 55 2.61 -0.91 8.37
C LEU A 55 1.95 -0.71 9.76
N LEU A 56 1.84 -1.79 10.54
CA LEU A 56 1.20 -1.78 11.87
C LEU A 56 1.99 -0.96 12.89
N ALA A 57 3.32 -1.05 12.88
CA ALA A 57 4.14 -0.39 13.87
C ALA A 57 4.25 1.13 13.65
N ASN A 58 4.07 1.63 12.42
CA ASN A 58 4.47 2.99 12.07
C ASN A 58 3.41 3.84 11.38
N GLU A 59 2.44 3.24 10.68
CA GLU A 59 1.37 4.02 10.03
C GLU A 59 0.14 4.17 10.92
N TRP A 60 -0.19 3.15 11.72
CA TRP A 60 -1.44 3.12 12.50
C TRP A 60 -1.25 3.42 14.00
N ASN A 61 -0.01 3.49 14.48
CA ASN A 61 0.29 3.65 15.90
C ASN A 61 0.76 5.08 16.25
N LYS A 62 0.20 6.09 15.57
CA LYS A 62 0.58 7.50 15.72
C LYS A 62 -0.61 8.40 16.04
#